data_AF-A0A3L6QB00-F1
#
_entry.id   AF-A0A3L6QB00-F1
#
_cell.length_a   1.000
_cell.length_b   1.000
_cell.length_c   1.000
_cell.angle_alpha   90.00
_cell.angle_beta   90.00
_cell.angle_gamma   90.00
#
_symmetry.space_group_name_H-M   'P 1'
#
loop_
_entity.id
_entity.type
_entity.pdbx_description
1 polymer ?
#
loop_
_entity_poly.entity_id
_entity_poly.type
_entity_poly.pdbx_seq_one_letter_code
_entity_poly.pdbx_strand_id
1 'polypeptide(L)'
;MGSRQRRRNHGGCAAPGAAACLAAALLLLMLAFHCVLSPPLGDGGRNDPPRPQGPTFVGDGSKMGEELWDSGAGNDFYGCSNASTEFAGAEANTESNRYLMIEASGGLNQQRTGIIDAVIAARILKATLVIPKLDQKSFWEDSSDFADIFDADYFISSLSEDVKIIWQLPDTMISKKYLPYKIRVPRKCTPLCYENRVLPALSKKNVVQLTKFDYRVSNRLETYLQKLRCRVNYHALRFTDAIHKMGGILVQRMREKSGGRFIALHLRFEPDKLAFSGCYYGGGETERRELGTIRKRWKTLHEADPDRERRHGKCPLKPEEVGLMLRALGFGRGVHMYVASGDVYGGEESLAPLKALFPNFYSKETLASKEELEPFLPFSSRMAALDFVVCDQSNVFVTNNNGNMARMLAGRRRYFGHKRTIRPNTRKLNSVFLNRTSMSWDTFASKVQTFQKGFMGEPNEVEPGRGGFYEYPLDCICQKSKPRTEHTIDHLSKDTTDIRENHLTNREGRDVDFMERTPLPVGSSNETEADYSHGNGLDI
;
A
#
# COMPACT_ATOMS: atom_id res chain seq x y z
N MET A 1 63.18 14.48 -56.60
CA MET A 1 62.14 13.57 -56.09
C MET A 1 60.89 14.42 -55.84
N GLY A 2 60.08 14.66 -56.88
CA GLY A 2 58.82 13.93 -57.12
C GLY A 2 57.65 14.72 -56.50
N SER A 3 57.13 15.76 -57.17
CA SER A 3 55.84 15.78 -57.93
C SER A 3 54.60 15.54 -57.04
N ARG A 4 53.49 16.31 -57.04
CA ARG A 4 52.83 17.19 -58.03
C ARG A 4 51.66 17.91 -57.27
N GLN A 5 51.44 19.23 -57.45
CA GLN A 5 50.30 19.86 -58.17
C GLN A 5 48.88 19.56 -57.63
N ARG A 6 47.88 20.47 -57.60
CA ARG A 6 47.72 21.91 -57.86
C ARG A 6 46.23 22.26 -57.56
N ARG A 7 46.00 23.52 -57.15
CA ARG A 7 44.89 24.43 -57.51
C ARG A 7 43.42 24.14 -57.11
N ARG A 8 42.91 25.11 -56.35
CA ARG A 8 41.54 25.65 -56.32
C ARG A 8 41.00 25.97 -57.73
N ASN A 9 39.68 25.82 -57.89
CA ASN A 9 38.87 26.72 -58.73
C ASN A 9 37.44 26.86 -58.16
N HIS A 10 36.87 28.06 -58.35
CA HIS A 10 35.54 28.51 -57.93
C HIS A 10 34.42 28.09 -58.89
N GLY A 11 33.19 28.06 -58.36
CA GLY A 11 31.97 28.47 -59.08
C GLY A 11 30.86 27.42 -59.20
N GLY A 12 29.64 27.78 -58.76
CA GLY A 12 28.41 27.12 -59.20
C GLY A 12 27.34 26.92 -58.12
N CYS A 13 26.42 27.88 -58.02
CA CYS A 13 25.17 27.77 -57.27
C CYS A 13 24.13 27.04 -58.16
N ALA A 14 23.51 25.96 -57.69
CA ALA A 14 22.34 25.35 -58.32
C ALA A 14 21.46 24.63 -57.27
N ALA A 15 20.17 24.94 -57.27
CA ALA A 15 19.17 24.51 -56.29
C ALA A 15 18.68 23.05 -56.52
N PRO A 16 18.36 22.28 -55.46
CA PRO A 16 17.76 20.94 -55.60
C PRO A 16 16.24 21.01 -55.43
N GLY A 17 15.51 21.50 -56.43
CA GLY A 17 14.04 21.66 -56.37
C GLY A 17 13.22 20.70 -57.25
N ALA A 18 13.82 20.00 -58.21
CA ALA A 18 13.05 19.30 -59.25
C ALA A 18 12.97 17.77 -59.06
N ALA A 19 13.92 17.14 -58.36
CA ALA A 19 13.95 15.68 -58.21
C ALA A 19 12.96 15.15 -57.14
N ALA A 20 12.66 15.94 -56.11
CA ALA A 20 11.76 15.54 -55.03
C ALA A 20 10.27 15.52 -55.45
N CYS A 21 9.87 16.39 -56.37
CA CYS A 21 8.48 16.48 -56.83
C CYS A 21 8.08 15.33 -57.78
N LEU A 22 9.02 14.78 -58.55
CA LEU A 22 8.76 13.65 -59.46
C LEU A 22 8.59 12.33 -58.70
N ALA A 23 9.30 12.13 -57.59
CA ALA A 23 9.18 10.94 -56.75
C ALA A 23 7.83 10.90 -55.98
N ALA A 24 7.34 12.05 -55.52
CA ALA A 24 6.06 12.15 -54.84
C ALA A 24 4.85 11.91 -55.78
N ALA A 25 4.93 12.36 -57.03
CA ALA A 25 3.89 12.15 -58.03
C ALA A 25 3.76 10.67 -58.47
N LEU A 26 4.88 9.94 -58.55
CA LEU A 26 4.90 8.51 -58.87
C LEU A 26 4.33 7.64 -57.74
N LEU A 27 4.54 8.01 -56.47
CA LEU A 27 3.97 7.31 -55.31
C LEU A 27 2.45 7.49 -55.18
N LEU A 28 1.93 8.67 -55.50
CA LEU A 28 0.48 8.95 -55.50
C LEU A 28 -0.25 8.23 -56.63
N LEU A 29 0.37 8.08 -57.81
CA LEU A 29 -0.17 7.29 -58.93
C LEU A 29 -0.21 5.78 -58.64
N MET A 30 0.79 5.26 -57.90
CA MET A 30 0.82 3.84 -57.47
C MET A 30 -0.24 3.53 -56.40
N LEU A 31 -0.50 4.47 -55.47
CA LEU A 31 -1.58 4.35 -54.48
C LEU A 31 -2.97 4.41 -55.12
N ALA A 32 -3.16 5.25 -56.14
CA ALA A 32 -4.42 5.34 -56.88
C ALA A 32 -4.72 4.07 -57.71
N PHE A 33 -3.70 3.41 -58.26
CA PHE A 33 -3.88 2.17 -59.04
C PHE A 33 -4.23 0.95 -58.17
N HIS A 34 -3.79 0.90 -56.91
CA HIS A 34 -4.18 -0.18 -55.99
C HIS A 34 -5.60 -0.04 -55.43
N CYS A 35 -6.19 1.16 -55.45
CA CYS A 35 -7.59 1.36 -55.05
C CYS A 35 -8.60 0.96 -56.13
N VAL A 36 -8.21 0.85 -57.40
CA VAL A 36 -9.14 0.59 -58.53
C VAL A 36 -9.22 -0.89 -58.94
N LEU A 37 -8.30 -1.75 -58.47
CA LEU A 37 -8.24 -3.17 -58.84
C LEU A 37 -8.75 -4.16 -57.78
N SER A 38 -9.37 -3.67 -56.69
CA SER A 38 -10.00 -4.56 -55.71
C SER A 38 -11.46 -4.85 -56.12
N PRO A 39 -11.85 -6.12 -56.35
CA PRO A 39 -13.23 -6.46 -56.72
C PRO A 39 -14.20 -6.22 -55.54
N PRO A 40 -15.49 -5.96 -55.81
CA PRO A 40 -16.49 -5.85 -54.74
C PRO A 40 -16.70 -7.22 -54.11
N LEU A 41 -16.41 -7.35 -52.80
CA LEU A 41 -16.76 -8.55 -52.05
C LEU A 41 -18.26 -8.51 -51.76
N GLY A 42 -18.98 -9.31 -52.55
CA GLY A 42 -20.41 -9.55 -52.42
C GLY A 42 -20.79 -10.32 -51.15
N ASP A 43 -22.07 -10.14 -50.82
CA ASP A 43 -22.84 -10.76 -49.76
C ASP A 43 -22.78 -12.29 -49.84
N GLY A 44 -22.08 -12.89 -48.87
CA GLY A 44 -21.91 -14.33 -48.74
C GLY A 44 -22.16 -14.73 -47.30
N GLY A 45 -23.37 -15.23 -47.04
CA GLY A 45 -23.82 -15.69 -45.72
C GLY A 45 -22.81 -16.61 -45.05
N ARG A 46 -22.13 -16.09 -44.03
CA ARG A 46 -21.44 -16.87 -43.01
C ARG A 46 -22.29 -16.79 -41.77
N ASN A 47 -22.68 -17.97 -41.27
CA ASN A 47 -23.19 -18.13 -39.92
C ASN A 47 -22.12 -17.63 -38.95
N ASP A 48 -22.24 -16.38 -38.52
CA ASP A 48 -21.46 -15.87 -37.41
C ASP A 48 -21.75 -16.74 -36.18
N PRO A 49 -20.72 -17.31 -35.53
CA PRO A 49 -20.92 -17.89 -34.21
C PRO A 49 -21.44 -16.76 -33.31
N PRO A 50 -22.46 -17.02 -32.47
CA PRO A 50 -23.04 -15.97 -31.66
C PRO A 50 -21.94 -15.29 -30.85
N ARG A 51 -21.84 -13.96 -30.96
CA ARG A 51 -21.06 -13.13 -30.02
C ARG A 51 -21.32 -13.68 -28.62
N PRO A 52 -20.28 -13.94 -27.80
CA PRO A 52 -20.52 -14.30 -26.42
C PRO A 52 -21.30 -13.15 -25.79
N GLN A 53 -22.59 -13.37 -25.57
CA GLN A 53 -23.40 -12.48 -24.77
C GLN A 53 -22.69 -12.45 -23.42
N GLY A 54 -22.15 -11.29 -23.05
CA GLY A 54 -21.69 -11.07 -21.69
C GLY A 54 -22.81 -11.50 -20.74
N PRO A 55 -22.48 -12.08 -19.58
CA PRO A 55 -23.48 -12.66 -18.69
C PRO A 55 -24.59 -11.63 -18.44
N THR A 56 -25.80 -11.96 -18.86
CA THR A 56 -27.02 -11.25 -18.48
C THR A 56 -27.12 -11.34 -16.96
N PHE A 57 -26.74 -10.27 -16.28
CA PHE A 57 -26.88 -10.13 -14.83
C PHE A 57 -28.35 -9.99 -14.48
N VAL A 58 -29.08 -11.12 -14.44
CA VAL A 58 -30.40 -11.19 -13.83
C VAL A 58 -30.17 -11.38 -12.33
N GLY A 59 -30.29 -10.30 -11.57
CA GLY A 59 -30.13 -10.30 -10.12
C GLY A 59 -29.61 -8.97 -9.60
N ASP A 60 -30.43 -7.93 -9.69
CA ASP A 60 -30.23 -6.74 -8.85
C ASP A 60 -30.88 -7.04 -7.50
N GLY A 61 -30.04 -7.26 -6.49
CA GLY A 61 -30.47 -7.54 -5.10
C GLY A 61 -29.91 -8.85 -4.54
N SER A 62 -28.79 -8.79 -3.83
CA SER A 62 -28.44 -9.86 -2.89
C SER A 62 -29.22 -9.71 -1.58
N LYS A 63 -29.37 -10.82 -0.87
CA LYS A 63 -30.01 -10.91 0.46
C LYS A 63 -29.34 -10.06 1.56
N MET A 64 -28.15 -9.49 1.32
CA MET A 64 -27.41 -8.74 2.34
C MET A 64 -27.75 -7.24 2.40
N GLY A 65 -28.35 -6.64 1.36
CA GLY A 65 -28.87 -5.27 1.40
C GLY A 65 -27.96 -4.23 2.12
N GLU A 66 -28.47 -3.66 3.21
CA GLU A 66 -27.75 -2.69 4.07
C GLU A 66 -26.52 -3.27 4.79
N GLU A 67 -26.51 -4.57 5.10
CA GLU A 67 -25.37 -5.24 5.77
C GLU A 67 -24.11 -5.25 4.90
N LEU A 68 -24.21 -5.04 3.59
CA LEU A 68 -23.04 -4.86 2.72
C LEU A 68 -22.33 -3.52 2.93
N TRP A 69 -23.06 -2.50 3.38
CA TRP A 69 -22.56 -1.13 3.52
C TRP A 69 -22.05 -0.83 4.93
N ASP A 70 -22.54 -1.56 5.93
CA ASP A 70 -22.18 -1.38 7.33
C ASP A 70 -22.03 -2.72 8.06
N SER A 71 -21.21 -2.76 9.12
CA SER A 71 -21.17 -3.87 10.06
C SER A 71 -22.13 -3.55 11.21
N GLY A 72 -23.23 -4.29 11.32
CA GLY A 72 -24.17 -4.10 12.43
C GLY A 72 -23.52 -4.26 13.81
N ALA A 73 -22.48 -5.09 13.92
CA ALA A 73 -21.70 -5.27 15.14
C ALA A 73 -20.67 -4.15 15.36
N GLY A 74 -20.32 -3.36 14.34
CA GLY A 74 -19.26 -2.36 14.42
C GLY A 74 -19.58 -1.22 15.39
N ASN A 75 -20.87 -0.88 15.53
CA ASN A 75 -21.35 0.13 16.46
C ASN A 75 -21.14 -0.22 17.93
N ASP A 76 -20.86 -1.48 18.26
CA ASP A 76 -20.56 -1.93 19.61
C ASP A 76 -19.09 -1.66 20.02
N PHE A 77 -18.24 -1.21 19.10
CA PHE A 77 -16.80 -1.05 19.35
C PHE A 77 -16.34 0.39 19.16
N TYR A 78 -15.31 0.78 19.92
CA TYR A 78 -14.70 2.11 19.83
C TYR A 78 -13.22 2.08 20.20
N GLY A 79 -12.47 3.07 19.69
CA GLY A 79 -11.06 3.25 20.02
C GLY A 79 -10.85 3.66 21.48
N CYS A 80 -9.98 2.95 22.20
CA CYS A 80 -9.67 3.19 23.61
C CYS A 80 -8.14 3.15 23.87
N SER A 81 -7.46 4.25 23.56
CA SER A 81 -6.00 4.35 23.62
C SER A 81 -5.46 5.26 24.74
N ASN A 82 -6.29 5.68 25.69
CA ASN A 82 -5.88 6.56 26.77
C ASN A 82 -4.78 5.91 27.62
N ALA A 83 -3.81 6.72 28.04
CA ALA A 83 -2.78 6.30 28.98
C ALA A 83 -3.42 5.96 30.34
N SER A 84 -2.85 4.98 31.05
CA SER A 84 -3.20 4.75 32.46
C SER A 84 -2.55 5.82 33.35
N THR A 85 -3.05 5.97 34.56
CA THR A 85 -2.46 6.87 35.57
C THR A 85 -1.04 6.48 35.98
N GLU A 86 -0.67 5.21 35.79
CA GLU A 86 0.67 4.67 36.06
C GLU A 86 1.66 4.91 34.91
N PHE A 87 1.18 5.35 33.74
CA PHE A 87 2.05 5.63 32.61
C PHE A 87 2.81 6.94 32.85
N ALA A 88 4.09 6.83 33.22
CA ALA A 88 4.94 7.97 33.54
C ALA A 88 4.95 9.04 32.43
N GLY A 89 4.89 10.32 32.78
CA GLY A 89 5.00 11.39 31.78
C GLY A 89 6.33 11.38 31.02
N ALA A 90 6.39 12.11 29.90
CA ALA A 90 7.58 12.19 29.06
C ALA A 90 8.83 12.64 29.83
N GLU A 91 8.73 13.68 30.67
CA GLU A 91 9.85 14.21 31.45
C GLU A 91 10.41 13.18 32.44
N ALA A 92 9.56 12.38 33.08
CA ALA A 92 9.99 11.31 33.98
C ALA A 92 10.61 10.09 33.26
N ASN A 93 10.37 9.95 31.95
CA ASN A 93 10.84 8.84 31.13
C ASN A 93 11.96 9.25 30.16
N THR A 94 12.49 10.48 30.23
CA THR A 94 13.46 10.98 29.25
C THR A 94 14.78 11.33 29.91
N GLU A 95 15.88 10.78 29.40
CA GLU A 95 17.24 11.19 29.77
C GLU A 95 17.68 12.39 28.91
N SER A 96 18.25 13.42 29.56
CA SER A 96 18.56 14.71 28.92
C SER A 96 19.66 14.66 27.85
N ASN A 97 20.48 13.62 27.84
CA ASN A 97 21.62 13.45 26.94
C ASN A 97 21.42 12.38 25.86
N ARG A 98 20.19 11.87 25.68
CA ARG A 98 19.88 10.82 24.68
C ARG A 98 18.99 11.36 23.57
N TYR A 99 19.51 11.35 22.34
CA TYR A 99 18.83 11.79 21.13
C TYR A 99 18.76 10.67 20.10
N LEU A 100 17.53 10.29 19.74
CA LEU A 100 17.25 9.29 18.73
C LEU A 100 16.84 9.97 17.43
N MET A 101 17.58 9.70 16.37
CA MET A 101 17.23 10.12 15.01
C MET A 101 16.76 8.90 14.21
N ILE A 102 15.80 9.10 13.33
CA ILE A 102 15.21 8.03 12.52
C ILE A 102 15.25 8.41 11.05
N GLU A 103 15.59 7.44 10.21
CA GLU A 103 15.42 7.49 8.75
C GLU A 103 14.34 6.46 8.38
N ALA A 104 13.11 6.95 8.20
CA ALA A 104 11.94 6.13 7.89
C ALA A 104 11.92 5.78 6.40
N SER A 105 11.91 4.48 6.09
CA SER A 105 12.09 3.98 4.72
C SER A 105 10.83 3.37 4.10
N GLY A 106 10.85 3.28 2.77
CA GLY A 106 9.77 2.70 1.97
C GLY A 106 8.74 3.73 1.52
N GLY A 107 7.62 3.27 0.99
CA GLY A 107 6.55 4.17 0.54
C GLY A 107 5.76 4.74 1.72
N LEU A 108 4.86 5.69 1.46
CA LEU A 108 4.10 6.41 2.49
C LEU A 108 3.65 5.55 3.68
N ASN A 109 2.97 4.42 3.42
CA ASN A 109 2.42 3.59 4.49
C ASN A 109 3.48 2.78 5.27
N GLN A 110 4.66 2.53 4.69
CA GLN A 110 5.80 1.97 5.42
C GLN A 110 6.48 3.05 6.26
N GLN A 111 6.62 4.27 5.73
CA GLN A 111 7.12 5.41 6.48
C GLN A 111 6.23 5.72 7.69
N ARG A 112 4.88 5.70 7.53
CA ARG A 112 3.93 5.80 8.64
C ARG A 112 4.22 4.76 9.73
N THR A 113 4.37 3.48 9.36
CA THR A 113 4.77 2.42 10.30
C THR A 113 6.11 2.74 10.98
N GLY A 114 7.11 3.20 10.24
CA GLY A 114 8.40 3.60 10.78
C GLY A 114 8.31 4.76 11.79
N ILE A 115 7.52 5.79 11.49
CA ILE A 115 7.28 6.94 12.38
C ILE A 115 6.55 6.52 13.66
N ILE A 116 5.56 5.63 13.55
CA ILE A 116 4.83 5.11 14.71
C ILE A 116 5.77 4.31 15.61
N ASP A 117 6.54 3.40 15.02
CA ASP A 117 7.54 2.60 15.74
C ASP A 117 8.68 3.46 16.31
N ALA A 118 9.00 4.60 15.71
CA ALA A 118 10.02 5.52 16.18
C ALA A 118 9.69 6.11 17.56
N VAL A 119 8.44 6.51 17.77
CA VAL A 119 7.97 7.02 19.06
C VAL A 119 8.09 5.94 20.14
N ILE A 120 7.75 4.69 19.79
CA ILE A 120 7.87 3.56 20.72
C ILE A 120 9.34 3.26 21.04
N ALA A 121 10.21 3.27 20.04
CA ALA A 121 11.64 3.06 20.23
C ALA A 121 12.26 4.16 21.12
N ALA A 122 11.87 5.42 20.91
CA ALA A 122 12.33 6.54 21.75
C ALA A 122 11.90 6.36 23.21
N ARG A 123 10.63 5.96 23.43
CA ARG A 123 10.09 5.64 24.76
C ARG A 123 10.84 4.48 25.45
N ILE A 124 11.08 3.38 24.74
CA ILE A 124 11.85 2.23 25.27
C ILE A 124 13.27 2.66 25.67
N LEU A 125 13.90 3.51 24.87
CA LEU A 125 15.27 3.95 25.06
C LEU A 125 15.42 5.13 26.04
N LYS A 126 14.30 5.65 26.57
CA LYS A 126 14.25 6.86 27.39
C LYS A 126 14.93 8.06 26.72
N ALA A 127 14.66 8.23 25.43
CA ALA A 127 15.37 9.16 24.57
C ALA A 127 14.44 10.26 24.03
N THR A 128 15.02 11.43 23.80
CA THR A 128 14.37 12.49 23.01
C THR A 128 14.36 12.08 21.55
N LEU A 129 13.19 12.01 20.93
CA LEU A 129 13.05 11.76 19.49
C LEU A 129 13.27 13.06 18.71
N VAL A 130 14.18 13.05 17.75
CA VAL A 130 14.24 14.09 16.73
C VAL A 130 13.24 13.72 15.63
N ILE A 131 12.50 14.69 15.09
CA ILE A 131 11.53 14.46 14.00
C ILE A 131 12.14 13.52 12.94
N PRO A 132 11.45 12.40 12.61
CA PRO A 132 11.97 11.43 11.65
C PRO A 132 12.24 12.06 10.28
N LYS A 133 13.35 11.70 9.68
CA LYS A 133 13.62 12.00 8.27
C LYS A 133 13.00 10.94 7.38
N LEU A 134 12.41 11.36 6.28
CA LEU A 134 11.86 10.45 5.28
C LEU A 134 12.94 10.06 4.27
N ASP A 135 12.92 8.81 3.84
CA ASP A 135 13.86 8.29 2.85
C ASP A 135 13.51 8.79 1.44
N GLN A 136 14.25 9.82 1.01
CA GLN A 136 14.09 10.47 -0.30
C GLN A 136 14.88 9.78 -1.43
N LYS A 137 15.71 8.79 -1.11
CA LYS A 137 16.68 8.18 -2.06
C LYS A 137 16.31 6.76 -2.48
N SER A 138 15.14 6.28 -2.06
CA SER A 138 14.67 4.92 -2.30
C SER A 138 13.84 4.80 -3.58
N PHE A 139 13.29 3.60 -3.81
CA PHE A 139 12.51 3.23 -5.01
C PHE A 139 11.38 4.20 -5.38
N TRP A 140 10.84 4.96 -4.43
CA TRP A 140 9.71 5.86 -4.65
C TRP A 140 10.10 7.26 -5.12
N GLU A 141 11.40 7.59 -5.10
CA GLU A 141 12.00 8.85 -5.58
C GLU A 141 11.24 10.13 -5.17
N ASP A 142 10.64 10.12 -3.98
CA ASP A 142 9.86 11.23 -3.45
C ASP A 142 10.76 12.13 -2.58
N SER A 143 10.85 13.41 -2.92
CA SER A 143 11.69 14.39 -2.22
C SER A 143 11.00 15.10 -1.06
N SER A 144 9.77 14.71 -0.70
CA SER A 144 9.05 15.27 0.45
C SER A 144 9.80 15.00 1.77
N ASP A 145 9.76 15.97 2.68
CA ASP A 145 10.19 15.80 4.08
C ASP A 145 8.96 15.51 4.99
N PHE A 146 9.20 15.33 6.28
CA PHE A 146 8.14 15.05 7.25
C PHE A 146 7.03 16.10 7.23
N ALA A 147 7.38 17.37 7.29
CA ALA A 147 6.44 18.50 7.38
C ALA A 147 5.66 18.76 6.09
N ASP A 148 6.09 18.19 4.97
CA ASP A 148 5.37 18.25 3.70
C ASP A 148 4.13 17.33 3.69
N ILE A 149 4.21 16.22 4.42
CA ILE A 149 3.20 15.16 4.42
C ILE A 149 2.40 15.17 5.71
N PHE A 150 3.07 15.40 6.86
CA PHE A 150 2.48 15.32 8.19
C PHE A 150 2.56 16.65 8.92
N ASP A 151 1.57 16.92 9.74
CA ASP A 151 1.57 18.09 10.63
C ASP A 151 2.55 17.85 11.80
N ALA A 152 3.74 18.41 11.70
CA ALA A 152 4.83 18.22 12.64
C ALA A 152 4.61 18.91 13.99
N ASP A 153 4.06 20.13 13.99
CA ASP A 153 3.77 20.85 15.25
C ASP A 153 2.66 20.16 16.03
N TYR A 154 1.62 19.70 15.33
CA TYR A 154 0.58 18.88 15.96
C TYR A 154 1.15 17.55 16.46
N PHE A 155 2.02 16.89 15.69
CA PHE A 155 2.66 15.64 16.11
C PHE A 155 3.50 15.81 17.39
N ILE A 156 4.28 16.88 17.50
CA ILE A 156 5.08 17.19 18.69
C ILE A 156 4.18 17.51 19.88
N SER A 157 3.25 18.45 19.71
CA SER A 157 2.40 18.93 20.80
C SER A 157 1.47 17.83 21.34
N SER A 158 0.86 17.03 20.46
CA SER A 158 -0.07 15.96 20.85
C SER A 158 0.59 14.77 21.57
N LEU A 159 1.91 14.63 21.46
CA LEU A 159 2.68 13.57 22.14
C LEU A 159 3.57 14.10 23.28
N SER A 160 3.49 15.39 23.61
CA SER A 160 4.35 16.05 24.60
C SER A 160 4.33 15.40 25.98
N GLU A 161 3.19 14.86 26.41
CA GLU A 161 3.04 14.13 27.67
C GLU A 161 3.55 12.68 27.59
N ASP A 162 3.68 12.13 26.38
CA ASP A 162 4.03 10.72 26.15
C ASP A 162 5.53 10.52 25.88
N VAL A 163 6.11 11.33 25.00
CA VAL A 163 7.51 11.23 24.55
C VAL A 163 8.01 12.63 24.23
N LYS A 164 9.25 12.95 24.64
CA LYS A 164 9.89 14.21 24.27
C LYS A 164 10.29 14.17 22.79
N ILE A 165 9.71 15.05 21.99
CA ILE A 165 9.98 15.18 20.55
C ILE A 165 10.47 16.59 20.26
N ILE A 166 11.54 16.71 19.47
CA ILE A 166 12.10 18.00 19.04
C ILE A 166 12.26 18.04 17.53
N TRP A 167 12.14 19.24 16.97
CA TRP A 167 12.31 19.51 15.54
C TRP A 167 13.70 19.14 15.03
N GLN A 168 14.74 19.59 15.74
CA GLN A 168 16.14 19.36 15.40
C GLN A 168 16.97 19.16 16.65
N LEU A 169 18.18 18.62 16.49
CA LEU A 169 19.12 18.51 17.59
C LEU A 169 19.42 19.89 18.20
N PRO A 170 19.67 20.00 19.52
CA PRO A 170 20.07 21.27 20.12
C PRO A 170 21.35 21.83 19.49
N ASP A 171 21.46 23.15 19.40
CA ASP A 171 22.61 23.83 18.77
C ASP A 171 23.94 23.45 19.42
N THR A 172 23.95 23.14 20.72
CA THR A 172 25.13 22.66 21.45
C THR A 172 25.65 21.32 20.93
N MET A 173 24.78 20.47 20.38
CA MET A 173 25.14 19.20 19.76
C MET A 173 25.56 19.39 18.30
N ILE A 174 24.88 20.29 17.57
CA ILE A 174 25.20 20.61 16.18
C ILE A 174 26.58 21.28 16.07
N SER A 175 26.83 22.31 16.90
CA SER A 175 28.09 23.06 16.95
C SER A 175 29.30 22.19 17.29
N LYS A 176 29.11 21.15 18.11
CA LYS A 176 30.13 20.14 18.44
C LYS A 176 30.36 19.12 17.32
N LYS A 177 29.70 19.24 16.17
CA LYS A 177 29.78 18.32 15.01
C LYS A 177 29.57 16.85 15.42
N TYR A 178 28.64 16.58 16.34
CA TYR A 178 28.30 15.19 16.67
C TYR A 178 27.75 14.48 15.43
N LEU A 179 28.57 13.61 14.84
CA LEU A 179 28.14 12.72 13.77
C LEU A 179 27.24 11.64 14.38
N PRO A 180 25.97 11.52 13.96
CA PRO A 180 25.07 10.50 14.50
C PRO A 180 25.66 9.11 14.28
N TYR A 181 25.74 8.31 15.34
CA TYR A 181 26.19 6.93 15.21
C TYR A 181 25.08 6.10 14.55
N LYS A 182 25.34 5.59 13.35
CA LYS A 182 24.33 4.89 12.55
C LYS A 182 24.20 3.42 12.97
N ILE A 183 22.99 2.98 13.26
CA ILE A 183 22.67 1.58 13.59
C ILE A 183 21.53 1.09 12.70
N ARG A 184 21.66 -0.14 12.21
CA ARG A 184 20.56 -0.84 11.53
C ARG A 184 20.00 -1.93 12.43
N VAL A 185 18.82 -1.69 12.99
CA VAL A 185 18.14 -2.64 13.88
C VAL A 185 17.47 -3.75 13.05
N PRO A 186 17.45 -5.02 13.53
CA PRO A 186 16.66 -6.08 12.89
C PRO A 186 15.16 -5.72 12.80
N ARG A 187 14.43 -6.32 11.86
CA ARG A 187 12.96 -6.20 11.84
C ARG A 187 12.38 -6.88 13.09
N LYS A 188 11.24 -6.38 13.56
CA LYS A 188 10.50 -6.93 14.71
C LYS A 188 11.36 -7.08 16.00
N CYS A 189 12.28 -6.16 16.24
CA CYS A 189 13.10 -6.11 17.45
C CYS A 189 12.22 -5.83 18.68
N THR A 190 12.38 -6.63 19.74
CA THR A 190 11.66 -6.48 21.03
C THR A 190 12.26 -5.34 21.87
N PRO A 191 11.58 -4.87 22.93
CA PRO A 191 12.14 -3.88 23.85
C PRO A 191 13.54 -4.26 24.36
N LEU A 192 13.71 -5.49 24.84
CA LEU A 192 15.01 -6.02 25.26
C LEU A 192 16.08 -5.99 24.15
N CYS A 193 15.68 -6.21 22.89
CA CYS A 193 16.59 -6.11 21.75
C CYS A 193 17.05 -4.66 21.51
N TYR A 194 16.19 -3.65 21.72
CA TYR A 194 16.58 -2.23 21.68
C TYR A 194 17.50 -1.85 22.85
N GLU A 195 17.17 -2.31 24.05
CA GLU A 195 17.98 -2.10 25.26
C GLU A 195 19.37 -2.72 25.12
N ASN A 196 19.49 -3.89 24.52
CA ASN A 196 20.80 -4.54 24.37
C ASN A 196 21.62 -3.99 23.21
N ARG A 197 20.99 -3.50 22.13
CA ARG A 197 21.70 -3.12 20.89
C ARG A 197 21.87 -1.62 20.70
N VAL A 198 20.85 -0.84 21.08
CA VAL A 198 20.79 0.60 20.78
C VAL A 198 21.15 1.42 22.01
N LEU A 199 20.62 1.06 23.18
CA LEU A 199 20.84 1.81 24.42
C LEU A 199 22.33 1.97 24.81
N PRO A 200 23.22 0.97 24.66
CA PRO A 200 24.63 1.14 25.01
C PRO A 200 25.33 2.15 24.08
N ALA A 201 25.01 2.11 22.79
CA ALA A 201 25.52 3.07 21.83
C ALA A 201 24.96 4.47 22.11
N LEU A 202 23.68 4.57 22.43
CA LEU A 202 23.02 5.84 22.75
C LEU A 202 23.60 6.47 24.02
N SER A 203 23.88 5.68 25.05
CA SER A 203 24.50 6.15 26.29
C SER A 203 25.95 6.60 26.10
N LYS A 204 26.68 6.01 25.15
CA LYS A 204 28.09 6.36 24.86
C LYS A 204 28.24 7.52 23.87
N LYS A 205 27.32 7.63 22.90
CA LYS A 205 27.43 8.54 21.76
C LYS A 205 26.47 9.72 21.84
N ASN A 206 25.49 9.69 22.74
CA ASN A 206 24.41 10.66 22.93
C ASN A 206 23.44 10.77 21.74
N VAL A 207 23.93 10.70 20.50
CA VAL A 207 23.15 10.80 19.27
C VAL A 207 23.30 9.51 18.44
N VAL A 208 22.19 8.79 18.26
CA VAL A 208 22.13 7.59 17.42
C VAL A 208 21.10 7.78 16.32
N GLN A 209 21.46 7.42 15.09
CA GLN A 209 20.54 7.39 13.96
C GLN A 209 20.20 5.96 13.58
N LEU A 210 18.92 5.60 13.59
CA LEU A 210 18.47 4.31 13.09
C LEU A 210 18.10 4.43 11.62
N THR A 211 18.78 3.63 10.79
CA THR A 211 18.63 3.68 9.33
C THR A 211 17.74 2.55 8.81
N LYS A 212 17.12 2.76 7.64
CA LYS A 212 16.20 1.80 7.00
C LYS A 212 15.06 1.38 7.93
N PHE A 213 14.42 2.35 8.57
CA PHE A 213 13.51 2.12 9.68
C PHE A 213 12.06 1.89 9.20
N ASP A 214 11.73 0.63 8.93
CA ASP A 214 10.40 0.13 8.65
C ASP A 214 10.17 -1.20 9.38
N TYR A 215 9.04 -1.35 10.08
CA TYR A 215 8.67 -2.57 10.82
C TYR A 215 9.78 -3.08 11.77
N ARG A 216 10.46 -2.15 12.45
CA ARG A 216 11.62 -2.45 13.30
C ARG A 216 11.24 -2.79 14.73
N VAL A 217 10.07 -2.36 15.22
CA VAL A 217 9.59 -2.71 16.56
C VAL A 217 8.64 -3.90 16.49
N SER A 218 8.81 -4.87 17.39
CA SER A 218 7.96 -6.07 17.47
C SER A 218 6.50 -5.75 17.77
N ASN A 219 5.59 -6.70 17.45
CA ASN A 219 4.21 -6.68 17.96
C ASN A 219 4.10 -7.24 19.39
N ARG A 220 5.15 -7.90 19.91
CA ARG A 220 5.21 -8.38 21.29
C ARG A 220 5.59 -7.22 22.21
N LEU A 221 4.63 -6.34 22.45
CA LEU A 221 4.73 -5.19 23.35
C LEU A 221 3.70 -5.30 24.46
N GLU A 222 4.03 -4.72 25.61
CA GLU A 222 3.06 -4.52 26.67
C GLU A 222 1.92 -3.59 26.22
N THR A 223 0.72 -3.80 26.77
CA THR A 223 -0.51 -3.09 26.36
C THR A 223 -0.35 -1.57 26.42
N TYR A 224 0.40 -1.03 27.39
CA TYR A 224 0.61 0.41 27.49
C TYR A 224 1.39 0.98 26.28
N LEU A 225 2.36 0.24 25.74
CA LEU A 225 3.10 0.64 24.52
C LEU A 225 2.25 0.46 23.27
N GLN A 226 1.38 -0.54 23.22
CA GLN A 226 0.40 -0.68 22.13
C GLN A 226 -0.61 0.47 22.13
N LYS A 227 -1.08 0.89 23.32
CA LYS A 227 -1.93 2.08 23.46
C LYS A 227 -1.20 3.36 23.04
N LEU A 228 0.09 3.50 23.34
CA LEU A 228 0.91 4.58 22.81
C LEU A 228 0.97 4.52 21.28
N ARG A 229 1.20 3.35 20.66
CA ARG A 229 1.15 3.22 19.19
C ARG A 229 -0.17 3.69 18.61
N CYS A 230 -1.29 3.41 19.28
CA CYS A 230 -2.62 3.85 18.85
C CYS A 230 -2.80 5.37 18.95
N ARG A 231 -2.32 6.00 20.04
CA ARG A 231 -2.30 7.46 20.14
C ARG A 231 -1.49 8.09 19.01
N VAL A 232 -0.31 7.54 18.72
CA VAL A 232 0.54 8.01 17.63
C VAL A 232 -0.14 7.83 16.27
N ASN A 233 -0.60 6.61 15.95
CA ASN A 233 -1.12 6.27 14.63
C ASN A 233 -2.45 6.96 14.30
N TYR A 234 -3.39 7.00 15.26
CA TYR A 234 -4.76 7.42 15.00
C TYR A 234 -5.03 8.88 15.36
N HIS A 235 -4.28 9.45 16.31
CA HIS A 235 -4.51 10.81 16.81
C HIS A 235 -3.40 11.78 16.45
N ALA A 236 -2.12 11.42 16.65
CA ALA A 236 -0.98 12.34 16.49
C ALA A 236 -0.48 12.48 15.04
N LEU A 237 -0.34 11.36 14.31
CA LEU A 237 0.24 11.33 12.95
C LEU A 237 -0.81 11.68 11.88
N ARG A 238 -1.12 12.97 11.79
CA ARG A 238 -2.07 13.57 10.85
C ARG A 238 -1.38 14.06 9.60
N PHE A 239 -2.07 14.00 8.47
CA PHE A 239 -1.58 14.66 7.26
C PHE A 239 -1.66 16.19 7.40
N THR A 240 -0.89 16.92 6.59
CA THR A 240 -0.98 18.38 6.51
C THR A 240 -2.38 18.84 6.08
N ASP A 241 -2.71 20.08 6.43
CA ASP A 241 -3.99 20.71 6.08
C ASP A 241 -4.24 20.71 4.56
N ALA A 242 -3.20 20.90 3.76
CA ALA A 242 -3.31 20.86 2.30
C ALA A 242 -3.83 19.50 1.80
N ILE A 243 -3.26 18.40 2.29
CA ILE A 243 -3.67 17.02 1.95
C ILE A 243 -5.07 16.74 2.48
N HIS A 244 -5.36 17.10 3.74
CA HIS A 244 -6.69 16.88 4.32
C HIS A 244 -7.78 17.66 3.58
N LYS A 245 -7.54 18.93 3.23
CA LYS A 245 -8.50 19.75 2.50
C LYS A 245 -8.77 19.19 1.12
N MET A 246 -7.73 18.85 0.36
CA MET A 246 -7.90 18.29 -0.98
C MET A 246 -8.58 16.91 -0.93
N GLY A 247 -8.17 16.03 0.00
CA GLY A 247 -8.84 14.75 0.22
C GLY A 247 -10.31 14.90 0.62
N GLY A 248 -10.64 15.91 1.44
CA GLY A 248 -12.02 16.24 1.79
C GLY A 248 -12.86 16.67 0.59
N ILE A 249 -12.30 17.48 -0.32
CA ILE A 249 -12.96 17.87 -1.58
C ILE A 249 -13.27 16.64 -2.43
N LEU A 250 -12.31 15.71 -2.58
CA LEU A 250 -12.52 14.46 -3.33
C LEU A 250 -13.64 13.61 -2.73
N VAL A 251 -13.68 13.49 -1.39
CA VAL A 251 -14.75 12.77 -0.68
C VAL A 251 -16.09 13.44 -0.90
N GLN A 252 -16.17 14.77 -0.79
CA GLN A 252 -17.41 15.51 -1.01
C GLN A 252 -17.95 15.27 -2.43
N ARG A 253 -17.10 15.39 -3.45
CA ARG A 253 -17.49 15.15 -4.86
C ARG A 253 -17.95 13.71 -5.08
N MET A 254 -17.31 12.74 -4.44
CA MET A 254 -17.78 11.35 -4.48
C MET A 254 -19.17 11.18 -3.85
N ARG A 255 -19.43 11.83 -2.72
CA ARG A 255 -20.74 11.78 -2.05
C ARG A 255 -21.83 12.46 -2.89
N GLU A 256 -21.52 13.60 -3.49
CA GLU A 256 -22.43 14.31 -4.40
C GLU A 256 -22.81 13.44 -5.61
N LYS A 257 -21.83 12.81 -6.26
CA LYS A 257 -22.10 11.92 -7.41
C LYS A 257 -22.89 10.67 -7.03
N SER A 258 -22.63 10.11 -5.86
CA SER A 258 -23.20 8.84 -5.42
C SER A 258 -24.54 8.97 -4.68
N GLY A 259 -24.99 10.19 -4.38
CA GLY A 259 -26.14 10.40 -3.50
C GLY A 259 -25.87 9.99 -2.04
N GLY A 260 -24.60 9.87 -1.65
CA GLY A 260 -24.17 9.71 -0.27
C GLY A 260 -23.22 8.53 0.01
N ARG A 261 -23.44 7.35 -0.60
CA ARG A 261 -22.65 6.14 -0.31
C ARG A 261 -21.82 5.66 -1.49
N PHE A 262 -20.56 5.34 -1.26
CA PHE A 262 -19.66 4.84 -2.31
C PHE A 262 -18.66 3.80 -1.78
N ILE A 263 -18.11 3.02 -2.73
CA ILE A 263 -17.01 2.09 -2.49
C ILE A 263 -15.70 2.80 -2.81
N ALA A 264 -14.68 2.65 -1.96
CA ALA A 264 -13.30 2.94 -2.33
C ALA A 264 -12.52 1.62 -2.50
N LEU A 265 -12.00 1.38 -3.69
CA LEU A 265 -11.15 0.24 -4.03
C LEU A 265 -9.68 0.68 -4.06
N HIS A 266 -8.86 0.12 -3.18
CA HIS A 266 -7.41 0.17 -3.33
C HIS A 266 -6.95 -0.98 -4.23
N LEU A 267 -6.65 -0.63 -5.48
CA LEU A 267 -6.24 -1.55 -6.54
C LEU A 267 -4.71 -1.50 -6.70
N ARG A 268 -4.03 -2.35 -5.93
CA ARG A 268 -2.58 -2.53 -6.01
C ARG A 268 -2.26 -3.60 -7.06
N PHE A 269 -2.34 -3.20 -8.33
CA PHE A 269 -2.10 -4.03 -9.53
C PHE A 269 -0.96 -3.46 -10.41
N GLU A 270 0.05 -2.87 -9.78
CA GLU A 270 1.19 -2.23 -10.44
C GLU A 270 2.30 -3.23 -10.79
N PRO A 271 3.13 -2.96 -11.81
CA PRO A 271 4.12 -3.91 -12.33
C PRO A 271 5.06 -4.46 -11.25
N ASP A 272 5.52 -3.62 -10.32
CA ASP A 272 6.40 -4.03 -9.23
C ASP A 272 5.71 -5.03 -8.29
N LYS A 273 4.45 -4.78 -7.93
CA LYS A 273 3.68 -5.68 -7.07
C LYS A 273 3.43 -7.03 -7.75
N LEU A 274 3.12 -7.02 -9.05
CA LEU A 274 2.86 -8.24 -9.81
C LEU A 274 4.15 -9.05 -10.01
N ALA A 275 5.25 -8.38 -10.36
CA ALA A 275 6.57 -8.99 -10.41
C ALA A 275 6.91 -9.67 -9.08
N PHE A 276 6.67 -8.97 -7.97
CA PHE A 276 6.95 -9.45 -6.62
C PHE A 276 6.05 -10.61 -6.20
N SER A 277 4.81 -10.67 -6.67
CA SER A 277 3.93 -11.80 -6.36
C SER A 277 4.40 -13.14 -6.96
N GLY A 278 5.25 -13.11 -8.00
CA GLY A 278 5.67 -14.31 -8.73
C GLY A 278 4.55 -14.97 -9.54
N CYS A 279 3.39 -14.31 -9.66
CA CYS A 279 2.21 -14.85 -10.32
C CYS A 279 2.24 -14.62 -11.83
N TYR A 280 1.34 -15.34 -12.51
CA TYR A 280 1.05 -15.21 -13.94
C TYR A 280 -0.42 -14.83 -14.12
N TYR A 281 -0.67 -13.79 -14.91
CA TYR A 281 -1.97 -13.17 -15.12
C TYR A 281 -2.53 -13.43 -16.52
N GLY A 282 -1.85 -14.20 -17.36
CA GLY A 282 -2.38 -14.63 -18.66
C GLY A 282 -1.96 -13.76 -19.84
N GLY A 283 -1.03 -12.81 -19.66
CA GLY A 283 -0.52 -11.91 -20.70
C GLY A 283 0.58 -12.51 -21.59
N GLY A 284 0.73 -13.82 -21.61
CA GLY A 284 1.67 -14.53 -22.50
C GLY A 284 3.15 -14.22 -22.25
N GLU A 285 3.96 -14.34 -23.30
CA GLU A 285 5.40 -14.09 -23.24
C GLU A 285 5.73 -12.63 -22.93
N THR A 286 4.88 -11.69 -23.32
CA THR A 286 5.05 -10.26 -23.00
C THR A 286 5.06 -10.04 -21.50
N GLU A 287 4.05 -10.57 -20.78
CA GLU A 287 3.98 -10.48 -19.32
C GLU A 287 5.20 -11.15 -18.65
N ARG A 288 5.57 -12.35 -19.12
CA ARG A 288 6.71 -13.09 -18.57
C ARG A 288 8.00 -12.29 -18.70
N ARG A 289 8.24 -11.68 -19.86
CA ARG A 289 9.43 -10.86 -20.13
C ARG A 289 9.45 -9.59 -19.29
N GLU A 290 8.35 -8.84 -19.25
CA GLU A 290 8.27 -7.55 -18.55
C GLU A 290 8.40 -7.72 -17.04
N LEU A 291 7.55 -8.55 -16.43
CA LEU A 291 7.61 -8.80 -14.99
C LEU A 291 8.89 -9.56 -14.60
N GLY A 292 9.39 -10.44 -15.47
CA GLY A 292 10.68 -11.11 -15.31
C GLY A 292 11.86 -10.15 -15.26
N THR A 293 11.84 -9.07 -16.05
CA THR A 293 12.88 -8.04 -16.04
C THR A 293 12.91 -7.30 -14.71
N ILE A 294 11.74 -6.99 -14.14
CA ILE A 294 11.65 -6.38 -12.81
C ILE A 294 12.20 -7.33 -11.74
N ARG A 295 11.82 -8.62 -11.77
CA ARG A 295 12.32 -9.63 -10.80
C ARG A 295 13.85 -9.71 -10.78
N LYS A 296 14.49 -9.67 -11.96
CA LYS A 296 15.97 -9.71 -12.08
C LYS A 296 16.68 -8.55 -11.39
N ARG A 297 16.03 -7.39 -11.22
CA ARG A 297 16.61 -6.25 -10.48
C ARG A 297 16.79 -6.53 -8.99
N TRP A 298 16.10 -7.54 -8.46
CA TRP A 298 16.08 -7.87 -7.04
C TRP A 298 16.64 -9.27 -6.79
N LYS A 299 17.87 -9.34 -6.25
CA LYS A 299 18.60 -10.60 -6.02
C LYS A 299 17.85 -11.63 -5.16
N THR A 300 16.93 -11.18 -4.32
CA THR A 300 16.12 -12.03 -3.44
C THR A 300 14.89 -12.62 -4.12
N LEU A 301 14.60 -12.21 -5.37
CA LEU A 301 13.40 -12.62 -6.10
C LEU A 301 13.75 -13.72 -7.08
N HIS A 302 13.59 -14.94 -6.60
CA HIS A 302 13.73 -16.12 -7.44
C HIS A 302 12.47 -16.34 -8.26
N GLU A 303 12.64 -17.02 -9.39
CA GLU A 303 11.53 -17.48 -10.20
C GLU A 303 10.64 -18.39 -9.36
N ALA A 304 9.37 -18.02 -9.24
CA ALA A 304 8.38 -18.75 -8.46
C ALA A 304 7.50 -19.57 -9.40
N ASP A 305 7.02 -20.72 -8.92
CA ASP A 305 5.93 -21.46 -9.56
C ASP A 305 4.65 -20.61 -9.46
N PRO A 306 4.16 -20.02 -10.57
CA PRO A 306 3.04 -19.08 -10.51
C PRO A 306 1.75 -19.72 -10.01
N ASP A 307 1.52 -20.99 -10.33
CA ASP A 307 0.34 -21.71 -9.89
C ASP A 307 0.39 -22.00 -8.40
N ARG A 308 1.58 -22.29 -7.87
CA ARG A 308 1.77 -22.44 -6.42
C ARG A 308 1.54 -21.13 -5.69
N GLU A 309 2.07 -20.01 -6.18
CA GLU A 309 1.85 -18.70 -5.55
C GLU A 309 0.36 -18.33 -5.57
N ARG A 310 -0.36 -18.65 -6.65
CA ARG A 310 -1.82 -18.49 -6.75
C ARG A 310 -2.57 -19.40 -5.78
N ARG A 311 -2.29 -20.69 -5.72
CA ARG A 311 -2.92 -21.62 -4.75
C ARG A 311 -2.68 -21.21 -3.30
N HIS A 312 -1.54 -20.58 -3.00
CA HIS A 312 -1.24 -20.06 -1.67
C HIS A 312 -1.87 -18.69 -1.37
N GLY A 313 -2.62 -18.11 -2.31
CA GLY A 313 -3.31 -16.83 -2.11
C GLY A 313 -2.39 -15.62 -2.15
N LYS A 314 -1.19 -15.73 -2.73
CA LYS A 314 -0.22 -14.62 -2.78
C LYS A 314 -0.43 -13.67 -3.96
N CYS A 315 -1.16 -14.10 -4.98
CA CYS A 315 -1.50 -13.25 -6.11
C CYS A 315 -2.58 -12.23 -5.72
N PRO A 316 -2.33 -10.93 -5.92
CA PRO A 316 -3.40 -9.94 -6.05
C PRO A 316 -4.51 -10.43 -6.99
N LEU A 317 -5.76 -10.08 -6.68
CA LEU A 317 -6.84 -10.25 -7.63
C LEU A 317 -6.66 -9.27 -8.81
N LYS A 318 -6.99 -9.74 -10.02
CA LYS A 318 -7.15 -8.90 -11.21
C LYS A 318 -8.32 -7.92 -11.02
N PRO A 319 -8.34 -6.78 -11.74
CA PRO A 319 -9.50 -5.87 -11.70
C PRO A 319 -10.83 -6.58 -11.99
N GLU A 320 -10.86 -7.48 -12.97
CA GLU A 320 -12.04 -8.31 -13.28
C GLU A 320 -12.46 -9.20 -12.10
N GLU A 321 -11.52 -9.89 -11.47
CA GLU A 321 -11.76 -10.80 -10.34
C GLU A 321 -12.32 -10.01 -9.13
N VAL A 322 -11.82 -8.80 -8.88
CA VAL A 322 -12.38 -7.88 -7.87
C VAL A 322 -13.82 -7.51 -8.21
N GLY A 323 -14.08 -7.12 -9.46
CA GLY A 323 -15.43 -6.78 -9.90
C GLY A 323 -16.41 -7.94 -9.73
N LEU A 324 -16.02 -9.15 -10.15
CA LEU A 324 -16.82 -10.36 -10.00
C LEU A 324 -17.08 -10.69 -8.52
N MET A 325 -16.09 -10.52 -7.64
CA MET A 325 -16.27 -10.70 -6.20
C MET A 325 -17.33 -9.74 -5.65
N LEU A 326 -17.25 -8.45 -5.98
CA LEU A 326 -18.21 -7.45 -5.50
C LEU A 326 -19.63 -7.70 -6.03
N ARG A 327 -19.77 -8.05 -7.30
CA ARG A 327 -21.06 -8.44 -7.90
C ARG A 327 -21.65 -9.68 -7.22
N ALA A 328 -20.81 -10.68 -6.91
CA ALA A 328 -21.23 -11.88 -6.20
C ALA A 328 -21.63 -11.64 -4.74
N LEU A 329 -20.99 -10.68 -4.05
CA LEU A 329 -21.41 -10.24 -2.72
C LEU A 329 -22.75 -9.51 -2.75
N GLY A 330 -23.04 -8.82 -3.86
CA GLY A 330 -24.35 -8.21 -4.11
C GLY A 330 -24.33 -6.74 -4.47
N PHE A 331 -23.16 -6.14 -4.72
CA PHE A 331 -23.10 -4.74 -5.13
C PHE A 331 -23.70 -4.58 -6.53
N GLY A 332 -24.71 -3.71 -6.63
CA GLY A 332 -25.43 -3.37 -7.85
C GLY A 332 -24.55 -2.66 -8.90
N ARG A 333 -24.98 -2.64 -10.15
CA ARG A 333 -24.23 -2.01 -11.26
C ARG A 333 -24.16 -0.48 -11.09
N GLY A 334 -25.17 0.10 -10.45
CA GLY A 334 -25.24 1.54 -10.19
C GLY A 334 -24.31 2.05 -9.08
N VAL A 335 -23.57 1.17 -8.39
CA VAL A 335 -22.66 1.58 -7.31
C VAL A 335 -21.55 2.47 -7.85
N HIS A 336 -21.32 3.60 -7.17
CA HIS A 336 -20.20 4.49 -7.43
C HIS A 336 -18.94 3.97 -6.74
N MET A 337 -17.85 3.88 -7.52
CA MET A 337 -16.57 3.35 -7.07
C MET A 337 -15.47 4.38 -7.29
N TYR A 338 -14.78 4.74 -6.21
CA TYR A 338 -13.50 5.41 -6.25
C TYR A 338 -12.38 4.37 -6.33
N VAL A 339 -11.43 4.50 -7.24
CA VAL A 339 -10.28 3.60 -7.37
C VAL A 339 -9.00 4.34 -7.04
N ALA A 340 -8.36 3.90 -5.95
CA ALA A 340 -7.03 4.29 -5.53
C ALA A 340 -6.01 3.30 -6.12
N SER A 341 -5.21 3.75 -7.07
CA SER A 341 -4.13 2.98 -7.70
C SER A 341 -3.00 3.87 -8.16
N GLY A 342 -1.79 3.31 -8.26
CA GLY A 342 -0.74 3.84 -9.12
C GLY A 342 -0.92 3.36 -10.56
N ASP A 343 0.20 3.11 -11.25
CA ASP A 343 0.22 2.63 -12.63
C ASP A 343 -0.26 1.18 -12.74
N VAL A 344 -1.51 0.99 -13.16
CA VAL A 344 -2.10 -0.34 -13.32
C VAL A 344 -1.44 -1.08 -14.48
N TYR A 345 -0.90 -2.28 -14.24
CA TYR A 345 -0.33 -3.12 -15.28
C TYR A 345 -1.39 -3.47 -16.34
N GLY A 346 -1.07 -3.27 -17.61
CA GLY A 346 -2.02 -3.42 -18.73
C GLY A 346 -3.02 -2.25 -18.88
N GLY A 347 -2.92 -1.21 -18.04
CA GLY A 347 -3.68 0.04 -18.17
C GLY A 347 -5.19 -0.15 -18.35
N GLU A 348 -5.73 0.58 -19.33
CA GLU A 348 -7.17 0.58 -19.63
C GLU A 348 -7.72 -0.78 -20.05
N GLU A 349 -6.93 -1.63 -20.72
CA GLU A 349 -7.35 -2.98 -21.10
C GLU A 349 -7.64 -3.83 -19.85
N SER A 350 -6.76 -3.75 -18.85
CA SER A 350 -6.95 -4.47 -17.59
C SER A 350 -8.09 -3.90 -16.73
N LEU A 351 -8.39 -2.60 -16.85
CA LEU A 351 -9.48 -1.95 -16.13
C LEU A 351 -10.85 -2.11 -16.80
N ALA A 352 -10.90 -2.35 -18.12
CA ALA A 352 -12.13 -2.40 -18.89
C ALA A 352 -13.19 -3.38 -18.33
N PRO A 353 -12.85 -4.62 -17.92
CA PRO A 353 -13.82 -5.53 -17.32
C PRO A 353 -14.42 -4.98 -16.01
N LEU A 354 -13.61 -4.34 -15.16
CA LEU A 354 -14.08 -3.75 -13.92
C LEU A 354 -15.03 -2.57 -14.19
N LYS A 355 -14.70 -1.70 -15.15
CA LYS A 355 -15.56 -0.59 -15.60
C LYS A 355 -16.86 -1.08 -16.22
N ALA A 356 -16.85 -2.22 -16.92
CA ALA A 356 -18.08 -2.82 -17.46
C ALA A 356 -19.04 -3.30 -16.35
N LEU A 357 -18.49 -3.86 -15.26
CA LEU A 357 -19.26 -4.29 -14.08
C LEU A 357 -19.74 -3.12 -13.22
N PHE A 358 -18.94 -2.04 -13.15
CA PHE A 358 -19.22 -0.83 -12.38
C PHE A 358 -18.89 0.43 -13.21
N PRO A 359 -19.85 0.92 -14.03
CA PRO A 359 -19.64 2.06 -14.92
C PRO A 359 -19.44 3.40 -14.19
N ASN A 360 -19.93 3.52 -12.95
CA ASN A 360 -19.73 4.73 -12.13
C ASN A 360 -18.35 4.68 -11.46
N PHE A 361 -17.31 4.79 -12.29
CA PHE A 361 -15.91 4.61 -11.93
C PHE A 361 -15.19 5.95 -11.87
N TYR A 362 -14.51 6.22 -10.76
CA TYR A 362 -13.82 7.48 -10.52
C TYR A 362 -12.43 7.24 -9.92
N SER A 363 -11.53 8.17 -10.18
CA SER A 363 -10.23 8.33 -9.51
C SER A 363 -10.03 9.80 -9.12
N LYS A 364 -8.99 10.11 -8.35
CA LYS A 364 -8.60 11.50 -8.03
C LYS A 364 -8.46 12.37 -9.28
N GLU A 365 -7.90 11.84 -10.36
CA GLU A 365 -7.70 12.53 -11.63
C GLU A 365 -9.02 12.83 -12.37
N THR A 366 -10.06 12.01 -12.17
CA THR A 366 -11.38 12.26 -12.76
C THR A 366 -12.26 13.18 -11.91
N LEU A 367 -11.91 13.36 -10.63
CA LEU A 367 -12.70 14.12 -9.66
C LEU A 367 -12.13 15.52 -9.40
N ALA A 368 -10.84 15.72 -9.65
CA ALA A 368 -10.17 17.01 -9.49
C ALA A 368 -9.72 17.57 -10.84
N SER A 369 -9.62 18.90 -10.92
CA SER A 369 -8.99 19.54 -12.06
C SER A 369 -7.46 19.32 -12.02
N LYS A 370 -6.80 19.56 -13.14
CA LYS A 370 -5.33 19.45 -13.21
C LYS A 370 -4.66 20.45 -12.26
N GLU A 371 -5.22 21.66 -12.16
CA GLU A 371 -4.73 22.75 -11.32
C GLU A 371 -4.88 22.43 -9.83
N GLU A 372 -5.97 21.75 -9.43
CA GLU A 372 -6.17 21.33 -8.04
C GLU A 372 -5.16 20.25 -7.61
N LEU A 373 -4.75 19.37 -8.53
CA LEU A 373 -3.82 18.28 -8.25
C LEU A 373 -2.35 18.68 -8.42
N GLU A 374 -2.05 19.72 -9.20
CA GLU A 374 -0.70 20.16 -9.55
C GLU A 374 0.27 20.26 -8.35
N PRO A 375 -0.13 20.78 -7.16
CA PRO A 375 0.74 20.83 -5.99
C PRO A 375 1.16 19.47 -5.41
N PHE A 376 0.45 18.40 -5.77
CA PHE A 376 0.66 17.04 -5.25
C PHE A 376 1.30 16.11 -6.29
N LEU A 377 1.07 16.35 -7.59
CA LEU A 377 1.51 15.48 -8.70
C LEU A 377 2.98 15.07 -8.66
N PRO A 378 3.96 15.95 -8.34
CA PRO A 378 5.37 15.57 -8.30
C PRO A 378 5.74 14.59 -7.18
N PHE A 379 4.85 14.37 -6.20
CA PHE A 379 5.15 13.65 -4.96
C PHE A 379 4.24 12.44 -4.79
N SER A 380 4.78 11.25 -5.07
CA SER A 380 4.05 9.98 -5.01
C SER A 380 3.38 9.73 -3.65
N SER A 381 4.03 10.14 -2.55
CA SER A 381 3.54 10.01 -1.18
C SER A 381 2.39 10.98 -0.90
N ARG A 382 2.41 12.19 -1.45
CA ARG A 382 1.30 13.14 -1.28
C ARG A 382 0.07 12.69 -2.08
N MET A 383 0.27 12.19 -3.30
CA MET A 383 -0.79 11.59 -4.11
C MET A 383 -1.42 10.36 -3.41
N ALA A 384 -0.59 9.48 -2.86
CA ALA A 384 -1.08 8.33 -2.07
C ALA A 384 -1.79 8.74 -0.79
N ALA A 385 -1.43 9.89 -0.19
CA ALA A 385 -2.10 10.42 0.98
C ALA A 385 -3.54 10.90 0.65
N LEU A 386 -3.76 11.50 -0.53
CA LEU A 386 -5.12 11.82 -1.00
C LEU A 386 -5.98 10.55 -1.12
N ASP A 387 -5.43 9.51 -1.75
CA ASP A 387 -6.10 8.20 -1.86
C ASP A 387 -6.41 7.61 -0.48
N PHE A 388 -5.50 7.75 0.49
CA PHE A 388 -5.72 7.31 1.88
C PHE A 388 -6.92 7.99 2.52
N VAL A 389 -7.04 9.32 2.38
CA VAL A 389 -8.16 10.08 2.93
C VAL A 389 -9.49 9.62 2.32
N VAL A 390 -9.57 9.46 1.00
CA VAL A 390 -10.81 9.02 0.34
C VAL A 390 -11.19 7.60 0.76
N CYS A 391 -10.21 6.70 0.85
CA CYS A 391 -10.45 5.32 1.27
C CYS A 391 -10.93 5.22 2.73
N ASP A 392 -10.35 6.00 3.65
CA ASP A 392 -10.76 6.02 5.07
C ASP A 392 -12.19 6.56 5.26
N GLN A 393 -12.59 7.53 4.44
CA GLN A 393 -13.90 8.19 4.52
C GLN A 393 -15.02 7.50 3.71
N SER A 394 -14.67 6.50 2.89
CA SER A 394 -15.64 5.68 2.17
C SER A 394 -16.53 4.83 3.09
N ASN A 395 -17.71 4.46 2.62
CA ASN A 395 -18.61 3.55 3.34
C ASN A 395 -18.04 2.14 3.35
N VAL A 396 -17.61 1.67 2.18
CA VAL A 396 -17.00 0.35 2.01
C VAL A 396 -15.61 0.52 1.42
N PHE A 397 -14.60 0.09 2.17
CA PHE A 397 -13.23 0.02 1.66
C PHE A 397 -12.97 -1.40 1.15
N VAL A 398 -12.45 -1.53 -0.07
CA VAL A 398 -12.15 -2.80 -0.73
C VAL A 398 -10.69 -2.82 -1.13
N THR A 399 -10.05 -3.98 -1.07
CA THR A 399 -8.70 -4.16 -1.59
C THR A 399 -8.65 -5.31 -2.60
N ASN A 400 -7.67 -5.32 -3.50
CA ASN A 400 -7.38 -6.50 -4.34
C ASN A 400 -6.28 -7.40 -3.73
N ASN A 401 -5.55 -6.89 -2.74
CA ASN A 401 -4.50 -7.58 -2.01
C ASN A 401 -4.39 -7.04 -0.57
N ASN A 402 -3.62 -7.72 0.30
CA ASN A 402 -3.37 -7.25 1.66
C ASN A 402 -1.98 -6.57 1.79
N GLY A 403 -1.81 -5.42 1.13
CA GLY A 403 -0.59 -4.60 1.18
C GLY A 403 -0.51 -3.64 2.38
N ASN A 404 0.51 -2.77 2.42
CA ASN A 404 0.74 -1.84 3.54
C ASN A 404 -0.42 -0.86 3.78
N MET A 405 -0.92 -0.24 2.70
CA MET A 405 -2.06 0.68 2.79
C MET A 405 -3.34 -0.03 3.24
N ALA A 406 -3.58 -1.24 2.72
CA ALA A 406 -4.71 -2.08 3.10
C ALA A 406 -4.71 -2.36 4.61
N ARG A 407 -3.56 -2.77 5.17
CA ARG A 407 -3.40 -3.02 6.61
C ARG A 407 -3.67 -1.75 7.42
N MET A 408 -3.01 -0.64 7.07
CA MET A 408 -3.13 0.63 7.79
C MET A 408 -4.58 1.15 7.83
N LEU A 409 -5.28 1.10 6.69
CA LEU A 409 -6.68 1.50 6.61
C LEU A 409 -7.60 0.53 7.34
N ALA A 410 -7.34 -0.79 7.27
CA ALA A 410 -8.13 -1.78 8.02
C ALA A 410 -8.06 -1.51 9.52
N GLY A 411 -6.87 -1.31 10.09
CA GLY A 411 -6.74 -0.99 11.52
C GLY A 411 -7.41 0.34 11.89
N ARG A 412 -7.24 1.38 11.07
CA ARG A 412 -7.90 2.68 11.28
C ARG A 412 -9.41 2.59 11.24
N ARG A 413 -9.96 1.88 10.26
CA ARG A 413 -11.41 1.70 10.10
C ARG A 413 -12.01 0.84 11.22
N ARG A 414 -11.26 -0.11 11.78
CA ARG A 414 -11.62 -0.82 13.03
C ARG A 414 -11.65 0.12 14.24
N TYR A 415 -10.58 0.88 14.44
CA TYR A 415 -10.43 1.80 15.55
C TYR A 415 -11.56 2.86 15.59
N PHE A 416 -11.96 3.39 14.43
CA PHE A 416 -13.05 4.37 14.30
C PHE A 416 -14.40 3.73 13.95
N GLY A 417 -14.80 2.71 14.72
CA GLY A 417 -16.17 2.16 14.66
C GLY A 417 -16.37 1.01 13.66
N HIS A 418 -15.34 0.22 13.37
CA HIS A 418 -15.44 -0.99 12.55
C HIS A 418 -16.15 -0.81 11.20
N LYS A 419 -15.78 0.25 10.48
CA LYS A 419 -16.31 0.51 9.14
C LYS A 419 -15.99 -0.64 8.18
N ARG A 420 -16.96 -0.97 7.33
CA ARG A 420 -16.90 -2.09 6.37
C ARG A 420 -15.59 -2.10 5.58
N THR A 421 -14.82 -3.19 5.68
CA THR A 421 -13.51 -3.33 5.02
C THR A 421 -13.38 -4.72 4.40
N ILE A 422 -13.50 -4.83 3.09
CA ILE A 422 -13.53 -6.09 2.34
C ILE A 422 -12.14 -6.38 1.77
N ARG A 423 -11.51 -7.45 2.25
CA ARG A 423 -10.21 -7.93 1.75
C ARG A 423 -10.40 -9.33 1.15
N PRO A 424 -9.87 -9.67 -0.03
CA PRO A 424 -10.21 -10.93 -0.67
C PRO A 424 -9.64 -12.13 0.10
N ASN A 425 -10.45 -13.18 0.30
CA ASN A 425 -9.94 -14.48 0.73
C ASN A 425 -9.28 -15.21 -0.45
N THR A 426 -8.18 -14.66 -0.96
CA THR A 426 -7.50 -15.10 -2.19
C THR A 426 -7.23 -16.59 -2.21
N ARG A 427 -6.81 -17.18 -1.08
CA ARG A 427 -6.52 -18.63 -0.96
C ARG A 427 -7.72 -19.50 -1.37
N LYS A 428 -8.95 -19.11 -0.99
CA LYS A 428 -10.15 -19.86 -1.36
C LYS A 428 -10.73 -19.37 -2.70
N LEU A 429 -10.79 -18.06 -2.91
CA LEU A 429 -11.39 -17.45 -4.09
C LEU A 429 -10.68 -17.81 -5.40
N ASN A 430 -9.36 -18.01 -5.38
CA ASN A 430 -8.61 -18.36 -6.60
C ASN A 430 -9.17 -19.63 -7.28
N SER A 431 -9.57 -20.64 -6.49
CA SER A 431 -10.19 -21.86 -7.03
C SER A 431 -11.57 -21.62 -7.66
N VAL A 432 -12.29 -20.59 -7.21
CA VAL A 432 -13.62 -20.23 -7.70
C VAL A 432 -13.51 -19.45 -8.99
N PHE A 433 -12.55 -18.50 -9.08
CA PHE A 433 -12.31 -17.73 -10.30
C PHE A 433 -11.84 -18.60 -11.47
N LEU A 434 -10.91 -19.54 -11.22
CA LEU A 434 -10.43 -20.46 -12.26
C LEU A 434 -11.55 -21.30 -12.88
N ASN A 435 -12.58 -21.64 -12.09
CA ASN A 435 -13.71 -22.46 -12.54
C ASN A 435 -14.95 -21.60 -12.86
N ARG A 436 -14.82 -20.28 -13.00
CA ARG A 436 -15.97 -19.36 -13.17
C ARG A 436 -16.84 -19.76 -14.35
N THR A 437 -16.26 -20.11 -15.48
CA THR A 437 -16.99 -20.48 -16.71
C THR A 437 -17.65 -21.86 -16.63
N SER A 438 -17.22 -22.71 -15.70
CA SER A 438 -17.74 -24.07 -15.50
C SER A 438 -18.92 -24.14 -14.51
N MET A 439 -19.46 -22.99 -14.05
CA MET A 439 -20.58 -22.97 -13.10
C MET A 439 -21.57 -21.83 -13.36
N SER A 440 -22.81 -22.01 -12.91
CA SER A 440 -23.84 -20.96 -12.96
C SER A 440 -23.46 -19.76 -12.09
N TRP A 441 -24.05 -18.59 -12.38
CA TRP A 441 -23.84 -17.38 -11.57
C TRP A 441 -24.23 -17.58 -10.11
N ASP A 442 -25.38 -18.20 -9.85
CA ASP A 442 -25.85 -18.42 -8.47
C ASP A 442 -24.90 -19.32 -7.68
N THR A 443 -24.35 -20.35 -8.33
CA THR A 443 -23.35 -21.24 -7.73
C THR A 443 -22.06 -20.47 -7.44
N PHE A 444 -21.59 -19.66 -8.38
CA PHE A 444 -20.42 -18.81 -8.21
C PHE A 444 -20.61 -17.83 -7.05
N ALA A 445 -21.72 -17.10 -7.04
CA ALA A 445 -22.05 -16.10 -6.03
C ALA A 445 -22.14 -16.72 -4.62
N SER A 446 -22.84 -17.85 -4.49
CA SER A 446 -22.94 -18.58 -3.22
C SER A 446 -21.58 -19.05 -2.69
N LYS A 447 -20.69 -19.55 -3.57
CA LYS A 447 -19.33 -19.93 -3.21
C LYS A 447 -18.49 -18.73 -2.76
N VAL A 448 -18.55 -17.62 -3.50
CA VAL A 448 -17.84 -16.38 -3.12
C VAL A 448 -18.31 -15.90 -1.75
N GLN A 449 -19.61 -15.76 -1.53
CA GLN A 449 -20.19 -15.33 -0.26
C GLN A 449 -19.74 -16.25 0.90
N THR A 450 -19.75 -17.56 0.68
CA THR A 450 -19.29 -18.54 1.68
C THR A 450 -17.81 -18.40 2.00
N PHE A 451 -16.96 -18.23 0.98
CA PHE A 451 -15.51 -18.12 1.15
C PHE A 451 -15.07 -16.77 1.71
N GLN A 452 -15.90 -15.74 1.55
CA GLN A 452 -15.61 -14.39 1.99
C GLN A 452 -16.01 -14.11 3.45
N LYS A 453 -16.73 -15.04 4.11
CA LYS A 453 -17.00 -14.95 5.56
C LYS A 453 -15.69 -14.80 6.36
N GLY A 454 -15.64 -13.82 7.25
CA GLY A 454 -14.45 -13.49 8.06
C GLY A 454 -13.40 -12.61 7.34
N PHE A 455 -13.76 -12.05 6.18
CA PHE A 455 -12.90 -11.17 5.37
C PHE A 455 -13.65 -9.90 4.92
N MET A 456 -14.59 -9.46 5.76
CA MET A 456 -15.53 -8.36 5.49
C MET A 456 -15.37 -7.18 6.48
N GLY A 457 -14.36 -7.19 7.35
CA GLY A 457 -14.05 -6.15 8.33
C GLY A 457 -14.69 -6.36 9.71
N GLU A 458 -15.25 -7.54 9.98
CA GLU A 458 -15.99 -7.79 11.22
C GLU A 458 -15.08 -7.71 12.47
N PRO A 459 -15.61 -7.37 13.65
CA PRO A 459 -14.79 -7.25 14.87
C PRO A 459 -14.02 -8.51 15.26
N ASN A 460 -14.62 -9.69 15.07
CA ASN A 460 -14.08 -10.97 15.52
C ASN A 460 -13.39 -11.78 14.39
N GLU A 461 -12.82 -11.10 13.38
CA GLU A 461 -12.16 -11.79 12.26
C GLU A 461 -10.90 -12.55 12.63
N VAL A 462 -10.23 -12.13 13.69
CA VAL A 462 -8.97 -12.70 14.13
C VAL A 462 -9.03 -12.92 15.64
N GLU A 463 -8.53 -14.06 16.09
CA GLU A 463 -8.40 -14.37 17.51
C GLU A 463 -7.50 -13.34 18.21
N PRO A 464 -7.82 -12.94 19.46
CA PRO A 464 -6.92 -12.12 20.27
C PRO A 464 -5.49 -12.67 20.29
N GLY A 465 -4.51 -11.80 20.06
CA GLY A 465 -3.08 -12.16 20.01
C GLY A 465 -2.61 -12.71 18.65
N ARG A 466 -3.50 -12.87 17.66
CA ARG A 466 -3.14 -13.12 16.26
C ARG A 466 -3.29 -11.84 15.43
N GLY A 467 -2.52 -11.73 14.35
CA GLY A 467 -2.56 -10.57 13.45
C GLY A 467 -1.58 -9.45 13.80
N GLY A 468 -1.25 -8.61 12.83
CA GLY A 468 -0.34 -7.48 13.02
C GLY A 468 -1.06 -6.24 13.56
N PHE A 469 -0.40 -5.49 14.45
CA PHE A 469 -0.93 -4.27 15.08
C PHE A 469 -1.64 -3.32 14.10
N TYR A 470 -1.01 -3.05 12.95
CA TYR A 470 -1.51 -2.07 11.99
C TYR A 470 -2.83 -2.48 11.32
N GLU A 471 -3.11 -3.79 11.22
CA GLU A 471 -4.37 -4.32 10.65
C GLU A 471 -5.39 -4.65 11.75
N TYR A 472 -4.92 -5.07 12.94
CA TYR A 472 -5.72 -5.50 14.08
C TYR A 472 -5.18 -4.85 15.39
N PRO A 473 -5.52 -3.58 15.68
CA PRO A 473 -5.04 -2.87 16.87
C PRO A 473 -5.86 -3.26 18.12
N LEU A 474 -5.89 -4.56 18.45
CA LEU A 474 -6.81 -5.14 19.44
C LEU A 474 -6.66 -4.55 20.84
N ASP A 475 -5.45 -4.19 21.26
CA ASP A 475 -5.17 -3.52 22.55
C ASP A 475 -5.86 -2.16 22.71
N CYS A 476 -6.37 -1.60 21.62
CA CYS A 476 -6.93 -0.26 21.55
C CYS A 476 -8.37 -0.23 21.05
N ILE A 477 -9.03 -1.39 20.95
CA ILE A 477 -10.44 -1.49 20.57
C ILE A 477 -11.20 -2.04 21.77
N CYS A 478 -12.12 -1.24 22.29
CA CYS A 478 -12.97 -1.61 23.41
C CYS A 478 -14.40 -1.86 22.92
N GLN A 479 -15.10 -2.75 23.63
CA GLN A 479 -16.51 -3.01 23.41
C GLN A 479 -17.33 -2.15 24.38
N LYS A 480 -18.44 -1.56 23.89
CA LYS A 480 -19.44 -0.91 24.72
C LYS A 480 -20.09 -1.96 25.61
N SER A 481 -20.19 -1.70 26.91
CA SER A 481 -20.94 -2.56 27.81
C SER A 481 -22.40 -2.62 27.35
N LYS A 482 -22.93 -3.81 27.08
CA LYS A 482 -24.39 -3.98 26.94
C LYS A 482 -25.02 -3.54 28.27
N PRO A 483 -26.11 -2.76 28.27
CA PRO A 483 -26.85 -2.51 29.50
C PRO A 483 -27.22 -3.88 30.10
N ARG A 484 -26.81 -4.11 31.34
CA ARG A 484 -27.26 -5.27 32.12
C ARG A 484 -28.77 -5.13 32.24
N THR A 485 -29.53 -5.94 31.50
CA THR A 485 -30.85 -6.33 31.97
C THR A 485 -30.62 -7.02 33.32
N GLU A 486 -31.06 -6.36 34.40
CA GLU A 486 -31.26 -7.02 35.68
C GLU A 486 -32.13 -8.28 35.49
N HIS A 487 -31.95 -9.25 36.39
CA HIS A 487 -32.36 -10.67 36.36
C HIS A 487 -31.20 -11.58 35.91
N THR A 488 -30.53 -12.37 36.76
CA THR A 488 -30.89 -12.90 38.08
C THR A 488 -29.58 -13.18 38.82
N ILE A 489 -29.57 -12.96 40.14
CA ILE A 489 -28.50 -13.42 41.03
C ILE A 489 -28.47 -14.95 40.92
N ASP A 490 -27.33 -15.52 40.54
CA ASP A 490 -27.00 -16.84 41.06
C ASP A 490 -25.51 -16.95 41.38
N HIS A 491 -25.26 -17.47 42.57
CA HIS A 491 -23.96 -17.71 43.15
C HIS A 491 -23.28 -18.89 42.44
N LEU A 492 -22.00 -18.77 42.11
CA LEU A 492 -21.05 -19.86 42.39
C LEU A 492 -19.61 -19.37 42.41
N SER A 493 -18.91 -19.88 43.41
CA SER A 493 -17.68 -19.44 44.02
C SER A 493 -16.42 -19.83 43.23
N LYS A 494 -15.35 -19.10 43.57
CA LYS A 494 -13.94 -19.53 43.60
C LYS A 494 -13.74 -21.05 43.49
N ASP A 495 -12.87 -21.46 42.58
CA ASP A 495 -11.78 -22.35 42.99
C ASP A 495 -10.51 -22.23 42.15
N THR A 496 -9.46 -22.75 42.74
CA THR A 496 -8.05 -22.39 42.60
C THR A 496 -7.33 -23.22 41.54
N THR A 497 -6.21 -22.69 41.04
CA THR A 497 -5.13 -23.30 40.23
C THR A 497 -5.14 -24.82 40.04
N ASP A 498 -5.00 -25.27 38.79
CA ASP A 498 -4.08 -26.37 38.49
C ASP A 498 -3.40 -26.22 37.13
N ILE A 499 -2.09 -26.38 37.14
CA ILE A 499 -1.18 -26.28 36.00
C ILE A 499 -1.15 -27.64 35.33
N ARG A 500 -1.48 -27.69 34.04
CA ARG A 500 -1.10 -28.82 33.19
C ARG A 500 -0.50 -28.30 31.89
N GLU A 501 0.83 -28.30 31.86
CA GLU A 501 1.62 -28.27 30.63
C GLU A 501 1.16 -29.42 29.72
N ASN A 502 0.75 -29.07 28.50
CA ASN A 502 0.73 -30.02 27.40
C ASN A 502 1.31 -29.34 26.17
N HIS A 503 2.47 -29.85 25.77
CA HIS A 503 3.16 -29.59 24.52
C HIS A 503 2.20 -29.72 23.32
N LEU A 504 1.89 -28.59 22.68
CA LEU A 504 1.39 -28.57 21.31
C LEU A 504 2.26 -27.64 20.47
N THR A 505 2.77 -28.24 19.41
CA THR A 505 3.78 -27.73 18.50
C THR A 505 3.30 -26.49 17.76
N ASN A 506 4.14 -25.46 17.78
CA ASN A 506 4.05 -24.24 16.99
C ASN A 506 3.76 -24.56 15.52
N ARG A 507 2.60 -24.09 15.04
CA ARG A 507 2.36 -23.89 13.60
C ARG A 507 2.03 -22.42 13.37
N GLU A 508 3.05 -21.59 13.50
CA GLU A 508 3.00 -20.17 13.12
C GLU A 508 2.62 -20.04 11.64
N GLY A 509 1.60 -19.23 11.38
CA GLY A 509 1.31 -18.73 10.05
C GLY A 509 2.51 -17.92 9.56
N ARG A 510 3.14 -18.39 8.49
CA ARG A 510 4.16 -17.65 7.76
C ARG A 510 3.52 -16.38 7.18
N ASP A 511 3.67 -15.27 7.91
CA ASP A 511 3.61 -13.93 7.34
C ASP A 511 4.77 -13.80 6.36
N VAL A 512 4.49 -14.01 5.08
CA VAL A 512 5.46 -13.83 4.00
C VAL A 512 5.52 -12.33 3.68
N ASP A 513 6.16 -11.55 4.56
CA ASP A 513 6.61 -10.20 4.20
C ASP A 513 7.75 -10.38 3.18
N PHE A 514 7.54 -9.86 1.99
CA PHE A 514 8.35 -10.06 0.79
C PHE A 514 9.74 -9.38 0.82
N MET A 515 10.24 -8.99 2.00
CA MET A 515 11.52 -8.30 2.15
C MET A 515 12.41 -8.95 3.19
N GLU A 516 12.37 -10.28 3.28
CA GLU A 516 13.10 -11.06 4.27
C GLU A 516 13.88 -12.19 3.61
N ARG A 517 15.15 -11.91 3.30
CA ARG A 517 16.32 -12.81 3.36
C ARG A 517 17.55 -12.02 2.91
N THR A 518 18.27 -11.46 3.88
CA THR A 518 19.64 -10.97 3.67
C THR A 518 20.50 -11.63 4.73
N PRO A 519 21.35 -12.62 4.38
CA PRO A 519 22.41 -13.07 5.27
C PRO A 519 23.48 -11.97 5.36
N LEU A 520 23.96 -11.71 6.58
CA LEU A 520 25.17 -10.94 6.81
C LEU A 520 26.39 -11.75 6.33
N PRO A 521 27.38 -11.15 5.67
CA PRO A 521 28.72 -11.74 5.60
C PRO A 521 29.41 -11.53 6.95
N VAL A 522 29.92 -12.63 7.51
CA VAL A 522 30.93 -12.62 8.57
C VAL A 522 32.19 -11.97 7.99
N GLY A 523 32.77 -11.03 8.72
CA GLY A 523 33.92 -10.25 8.25
C GLY A 523 35.21 -11.07 8.15
N SER A 524 36.02 -10.73 7.16
CA SER A 524 37.48 -10.70 7.30
C SER A 524 38.01 -9.43 6.65
N SER A 525 38.71 -8.66 7.47
CA SER A 525 39.67 -7.60 7.16
C SER A 525 40.31 -7.60 5.76
N ASN A 526 40.19 -6.49 5.04
CA ASN A 526 41.29 -5.59 4.63
C ASN A 526 40.77 -4.54 3.62
N GLU A 527 41.25 -3.30 3.79
CA GLU A 527 41.61 -2.25 2.79
C GLU A 527 41.10 -2.44 1.33
N THR A 528 40.60 -1.46 0.59
CA THR A 528 41.00 -0.05 0.41
C THR A 528 39.89 0.71 -0.35
N GLU A 529 39.89 2.03 -0.29
CA GLU A 529 39.09 2.95 -1.12
C GLU A 529 39.22 2.65 -2.63
N ALA A 530 38.09 2.69 -3.35
CA ALA A 530 38.07 3.06 -4.76
C ALA A 530 36.71 3.64 -5.17
N ASP A 531 36.82 4.86 -5.67
CA ASP A 531 35.86 5.72 -6.34
C ASP A 531 35.10 4.99 -7.47
N TYR A 532 33.78 5.19 -7.59
CA TYR A 532 33.05 4.88 -8.83
C TYR A 532 32.02 5.96 -9.15
N SER A 533 32.44 6.72 -10.16
CA SER A 533 31.83 7.81 -10.88
C SER A 533 30.53 7.43 -11.61
N HIS A 534 29.70 8.45 -11.75
CA HIS A 534 28.52 8.52 -12.60
C HIS A 534 28.79 8.10 -14.05
N GLY A 535 27.86 7.30 -14.60
CA GLY A 535 27.68 7.12 -16.03
C GLY A 535 26.20 7.32 -16.38
N ASN A 536 25.89 8.50 -16.92
CA ASN A 536 24.69 8.75 -17.69
C ASN A 536 24.64 7.84 -18.92
N GLY A 537 23.47 7.32 -19.26
CA GLY A 537 23.21 6.60 -20.50
C GLY A 537 21.72 6.45 -20.73
N LEU A 538 21.18 7.37 -21.52
CA LEU A 538 19.85 7.38 -22.12
C LEU A 538 19.67 6.27 -23.18
N ASP A 539 18.41 6.07 -23.54
CA ASP A 539 17.86 5.39 -24.74
C ASP A 539 17.72 3.86 -24.71
N ILE A 540 16.51 3.36 -24.38
CA ILE A 540 15.40 2.99 -25.30
C ILE A 540 14.14 2.70 -24.46
#